data_AF-A0AAD1VZB7-F1
#
_entry.id   AF-A0AAD1VZB7-F1
#
_cell.length_a   1.000
_cell.length_b   1.000
_cell.length_c   1.000
_cell.angle_alpha   90.00
_cell.angle_beta   90.00
_cell.angle_gamma   90.00
#
_symmetry.space_group_name_H-M   'P 1'
#
loop_
_entity.id
_entity.type
_entity.pdbx_description
1 polymer ?
#
loop_
_entity_poly.entity_id
_entity_poly.type
_entity_poly.pdbx_seq_one_letter_code
_entity_poly.pdbx_strand_id
1 'polypeptide(L)'
;MPDEIQTAEIISDIFQQGKTCFIPRYKPRSNHMDMVRLRSLEEIQQLPVTSWNIRQPEDGESREDALFTGGLDLVLVPGLGFDKEGHRLGRGKGFYDTFFERYSRQLAGKPHTIALAFQEQLCESIPVTEHDIEIDEILCAGDHEDMKN
;
A
#
# COMPACT_ATOMS: atom_id res chain seq x y z
N MET A 1 -3.14 10.18 2.57
CA MET A 1 -3.62 11.00 3.72
C MET A 1 -2.73 12.25 3.86
N PRO A 2 -3.02 13.26 4.71
CA PRO A 2 -2.15 14.45 4.79
C PRO A 2 -0.76 14.18 5.39
N ASP A 3 -0.61 13.08 6.14
CA ASP A 3 0.62 12.61 6.78
C ASP A 3 1.36 11.52 5.97
N GLU A 4 1.03 11.38 4.68
CA GLU A 4 1.62 10.42 3.76
C GLU A 4 2.11 11.14 2.49
N ILE A 5 3.12 10.57 1.83
CA ILE A 5 3.56 11.02 0.51
C ILE A 5 2.36 10.99 -0.46
N GLN A 6 2.19 12.07 -1.23
CA GLN A 6 1.11 12.15 -2.21
C GLN A 6 1.42 11.25 -3.41
N THR A 7 0.49 10.35 -3.74
CA THR A 7 0.64 9.35 -4.81
C THR A 7 -0.14 9.69 -6.08
N ALA A 8 -0.84 10.82 -6.14
CA ALA A 8 -1.67 11.20 -7.28
C ALA A 8 -0.92 11.21 -8.63
N GLU A 9 0.31 11.74 -8.66
CA GLU A 9 1.13 11.77 -9.89
C GLU A 9 1.62 10.37 -10.28
N ILE A 10 1.94 9.52 -9.30
CA ILE A 10 2.31 8.12 -9.54
C ILE A 10 1.14 7.37 -10.16
N ILE A 11 -0.08 7.56 -9.65
CA ILE A 11 -1.29 6.95 -10.21
C ILE A 11 -1.52 7.44 -11.65
N SER A 12 -1.31 8.73 -11.92
CA SER A 12 -1.38 9.27 -13.28
C SER A 12 -0.38 8.58 -14.22
N ASP A 13 0.88 8.44 -13.81
CA ASP A 13 1.90 7.76 -14.62
C ASP A 13 1.56 6.28 -14.84
N ILE A 14 1.09 5.56 -13.82
CA ILE A 14 0.63 4.16 -13.94
C ILE A 14 -0.37 4.01 -15.10
N PHE A 15 -1.36 4.89 -15.21
CA PHE A 15 -2.33 4.86 -16.31
C PHE A 15 -1.72 5.29 -17.65
N GLN A 16 -0.85 6.31 -17.67
CA GLN A 16 -0.17 6.75 -18.89
C GLN A 16 0.71 5.66 -19.49
N GLN A 17 1.33 4.84 -18.65
CA GLN A 17 2.15 3.68 -19.04
C GLN A 17 1.32 2.43 -19.38
N GLY A 18 -0.01 2.50 -19.33
CA GLY A 18 -0.90 1.38 -19.63
C GLY A 18 -0.85 0.24 -18.61
N LYS A 19 -0.37 0.51 -17.38
CA LYS A 19 -0.31 -0.48 -16.30
C LYS A 19 -1.70 -0.64 -15.67
N THR A 20 -1.91 -1.77 -14.99
CA THR A 20 -3.14 -1.99 -14.21
C THR A 20 -2.96 -1.44 -12.80
N CYS A 21 -3.91 -0.61 -12.35
CA CYS A 21 -3.89 0.00 -11.03
C CYS A 21 -4.92 -0.66 -10.10
N PHE A 22 -4.51 -1.01 -8.89
CA PHE A 22 -5.38 -1.43 -7.81
C PHE A 22 -5.21 -0.48 -6.62
N ILE A 23 -6.32 -0.17 -5.95
CA ILE A 23 -6.35 0.67 -4.76
C ILE A 23 -6.95 -0.10 -3.57
N PRO A 24 -6.57 0.23 -2.32
CA PRO A 24 -7.11 -0.44 -1.16
C PRO A 24 -8.60 -0.09 -0.97
N ARG A 25 -9.41 -1.10 -0.72
CA ARG A 25 -10.78 -0.96 -0.19
C ARG A 25 -10.86 -1.71 1.13
N TYR A 26 -10.94 -0.97 2.24
CA TYR A 26 -11.04 -1.57 3.56
C TYR A 26 -12.50 -1.88 3.91
N LYS A 27 -12.69 -2.91 4.75
CA LYS A 27 -13.99 -3.29 5.28
C LYS A 27 -14.19 -2.70 6.68
N PRO A 28 -15.31 -2.00 6.94
CA PRO A 28 -15.60 -1.47 8.26
C PRO A 28 -15.62 -2.57 9.32
N ARG A 29 -15.17 -2.25 10.54
CA ARG A 29 -15.20 -3.13 11.73
C ARG A 29 -14.34 -4.40 11.65
N SER A 30 -13.46 -4.52 10.67
CA SER A 30 -12.44 -5.58 10.59
C SER A 30 -11.07 -5.00 10.20
N ASN A 31 -10.06 -5.86 10.14
CA ASN A 31 -8.75 -5.61 9.52
C ASN A 31 -8.68 -6.13 8.08
N HIS A 32 -9.83 -6.38 7.44
CA HIS A 32 -9.89 -6.89 6.08
C HIS A 32 -9.78 -5.75 5.06
N MET A 33 -8.89 -5.93 4.08
CA MET A 33 -8.69 -5.03 2.95
C MET A 33 -8.53 -5.86 1.69
N ASP A 34 -9.18 -5.42 0.62
CA ASP A 34 -8.97 -5.95 -0.74
C ASP A 34 -8.28 -4.89 -1.59
N MET A 35 -7.51 -5.33 -2.58
CA MET A 35 -6.91 -4.44 -3.59
C MET A 35 -7.80 -4.50 -4.82
N VAL A 36 -8.59 -3.45 -5.05
CA VAL A 36 -9.62 -3.41 -6.09
C VAL A 36 -9.22 -2.56 -7.27
N ARG A 37 -9.56 -3.01 -8.47
CA ARG A 37 -9.14 -2.36 -9.72
C ARG A 37 -9.75 -0.96 -9.85
N LEU A 38 -8.88 0.00 -10.09
CA LEU A 38 -9.22 1.35 -10.51
C LEU A 38 -9.29 1.38 -12.05
N ARG A 39 -10.39 1.88 -12.61
CA ARG A 39 -10.68 1.82 -14.05
C ARG A 39 -10.06 2.99 -14.81
N SER A 40 -9.94 4.15 -14.18
CA SER A 40 -9.29 5.33 -14.77
C SER A 40 -8.81 6.32 -13.72
N LEU A 41 -8.02 7.31 -14.15
CA LEU A 41 -7.58 8.41 -13.30
C LEU A 41 -8.75 9.30 -12.86
N GLU A 42 -9.74 9.51 -13.72
CA GLU A 42 -10.92 10.34 -13.40
C GLU A 42 -11.80 9.70 -12.34
N GLU A 43 -11.91 8.36 -12.37
CA GLU A 43 -12.71 7.60 -11.43
C GLU A 43 -12.28 7.87 -9.98
N ILE A 44 -10.97 7.92 -9.71
CA ILE A 44 -10.48 8.06 -8.32
C ILE A 44 -11.04 9.33 -7.66
N GLN A 45 -11.21 10.42 -8.40
CA GLN A 45 -11.72 11.69 -7.85
C GLN A 45 -13.22 11.68 -7.57
N GLN A 46 -13.95 10.76 -8.20
CA GLN A 46 -15.39 10.57 -8.04
C GLN A 46 -15.75 9.57 -6.94
N LEU A 47 -14.78 8.74 -6.52
CA LEU A 47 -14.99 7.79 -5.44
C LEU A 47 -15.36 8.50 -4.13
N PRO A 48 -16.28 7.92 -3.35
CA PRO A 48 -16.64 8.45 -2.05
C PRO A 48 -15.43 8.46 -1.12
N VAL A 49 -15.42 9.46 -0.25
CA VAL A 49 -14.39 9.64 0.76
C VAL A 49 -14.87 9.02 2.05
N THR A 50 -14.01 8.25 2.69
CA THR A 50 -14.32 7.62 3.95
C THR A 50 -14.02 8.50 5.17
N SER A 51 -14.34 8.02 6.38
CA SER A 51 -14.00 8.72 7.63
C SER A 51 -12.50 8.96 7.86
N TRP A 52 -11.64 8.24 7.12
CA TRP A 52 -10.17 8.38 7.16
C TRP A 52 -9.63 9.26 6.03
N ASN A 53 -10.50 9.97 5.31
CA ASN A 53 -10.16 10.78 4.16
C ASN A 53 -9.48 10.00 3.02
N ILE A 54 -9.83 8.71 2.87
CA ILE A 54 -9.38 7.85 1.78
C ILE A 54 -10.50 7.72 0.75
N ARG A 55 -10.16 7.72 -0.52
CA ARG A 55 -11.08 7.45 -1.62
C ARG A 55 -11.11 5.95 -1.92
N GLN A 56 -12.29 5.34 -1.85
CA GLN A 56 -12.47 3.93 -2.22
C GLN A 56 -13.87 3.69 -2.80
N PRO A 57 -14.08 2.64 -3.60
CA PRO A 57 -15.41 2.24 -4.06
C PRO A 57 -16.38 1.95 -2.90
N GLU A 58 -17.67 2.16 -3.13
CA GLU A 58 -18.71 1.86 -2.14
C GLU A 58 -18.72 0.39 -1.73
N ASP A 59 -19.21 0.15 -0.51
CA ASP A 59 -19.46 -1.22 -0.05
C ASP A 59 -20.57 -1.85 -0.89
N GLY A 60 -20.30 -3.05 -1.41
CA GLY A 60 -21.23 -3.78 -2.27
C GLY A 60 -21.02 -3.53 -3.77
N GLU A 61 -20.24 -2.52 -4.17
CA GLU A 61 -19.87 -2.38 -5.58
C GLU A 61 -18.95 -3.55 -6.00
N SER A 62 -19.35 -4.27 -7.05
CA SER A 62 -18.52 -5.34 -7.61
C SER A 62 -17.30 -4.73 -8.31
N ARG A 63 -16.12 -5.21 -7.91
CA ARG A 63 -14.82 -4.79 -8.44
C ARG A 63 -13.94 -6.01 -8.64
N GLU A 64 -13.12 -5.96 -9.68
CA GLU A 64 -12.02 -6.92 -9.84
C GLU A 64 -11.06 -6.76 -8.67
N ASP A 65 -10.76 -7.86 -7.97
CA ASP A 65 -9.82 -7.91 -6.85
C ASP A 65 -8.55 -8.62 -7.32
N ALA A 66 -7.40 -8.01 -7.02
CA ALA A 66 -6.07 -8.47 -7.41
C ALA A 66 -5.83 -9.94 -7.04
N LEU A 67 -6.34 -10.41 -5.89
CA LEU A 67 -6.15 -11.80 -5.45
C LEU A 67 -6.84 -12.83 -6.36
N PHE A 68 -7.83 -12.40 -7.14
CA PHE A 68 -8.58 -13.24 -8.07
C PHE A 68 -8.23 -12.99 -9.54
N THR A 69 -7.35 -12.04 -9.84
CA THR A 69 -6.94 -11.66 -11.19
C THR A 69 -5.45 -11.87 -11.47
N GLY A 70 -4.79 -12.69 -10.65
CA GLY A 70 -3.40 -13.10 -10.86
C GLY A 70 -2.38 -12.41 -9.94
N GLY A 71 -2.82 -11.56 -9.02
CA GLY A 71 -1.97 -10.93 -8.01
C GLY A 71 -1.51 -9.53 -8.39
N LEU A 72 -0.40 -9.13 -7.76
CA LEU A 72 0.24 -7.83 -7.91
C LEU A 72 1.72 -8.05 -8.20
N ASP A 73 2.30 -7.24 -9.08
CA ASP A 73 3.75 -7.23 -9.31
C ASP A 73 4.46 -6.36 -8.26
N LEU A 74 3.82 -5.24 -7.88
CA LEU A 74 4.36 -4.23 -6.96
C LEU A 74 3.25 -3.66 -6.08
N VAL A 75 3.56 -3.40 -4.81
CA VAL A 75 2.67 -2.71 -3.86
C VAL A 75 3.39 -1.54 -3.21
N LEU A 76 2.80 -0.35 -3.33
CA LEU A 76 3.18 0.80 -2.51
C LEU A 76 2.54 0.67 -1.13
N VAL A 77 3.36 0.47 -0.10
CA VAL A 77 2.90 0.22 1.26
C VAL A 77 3.05 1.48 2.13
N PRO A 78 1.95 2.08 2.62
CA PRO A 78 2.01 3.24 3.51
C PRO A 78 2.35 2.81 4.95
N GLY A 79 2.88 3.77 5.71
CA GLY A 79 3.28 3.59 7.10
C GLY A 79 3.48 4.94 7.79
N LEU A 80 3.50 4.89 9.13
CA LEU A 80 3.85 6.03 9.98
C LEU A 80 5.36 6.11 10.22
N GLY A 81 6.05 4.98 10.12
CA GLY A 81 7.50 4.90 10.24
C GLY A 81 8.07 3.66 9.59
N PHE A 82 9.35 3.74 9.21
CA PHE A 82 10.12 2.66 8.59
C PHE A 82 11.53 2.65 9.16
N ASP A 83 12.15 1.49 9.30
CA ASP A 83 13.57 1.37 9.63
C ASP A 83 14.38 0.74 8.48
N LYS A 84 15.71 0.80 8.60
CA LYS A 84 16.66 0.30 7.59
C LYS A 84 16.61 -1.21 7.34
N GLU A 85 16.01 -1.98 8.25
CA GLU A 85 15.82 -3.43 8.09
C GLU A 85 14.53 -3.75 7.32
N GLY A 86 13.76 -2.73 6.91
CA GLY A 86 12.49 -2.91 6.19
C GLY A 86 11.30 -3.09 7.13
N HIS A 87 11.47 -2.92 8.45
CA HIS A 87 10.34 -2.96 9.37
C HIS A 87 9.47 -1.72 9.18
N ARG A 88 8.16 -1.89 9.43
CA ARG A 88 7.15 -0.86 9.18
C ARG A 88 6.23 -0.69 10.38
N LEU A 89 6.07 0.55 10.82
CA LEU A 89 5.04 0.95 11.78
C LEU A 89 3.78 1.39 11.02
N GLY A 90 2.76 0.53 11.00
CA GLY A 90 1.44 0.87 10.46
C GLY A 90 0.59 1.71 11.43
N ARG A 91 -0.66 2.00 11.06
CA ARG A 91 -1.65 2.70 11.92
C ARG A 91 -2.31 1.79 12.99
N GLY A 92 -1.74 0.62 13.26
CA GLY A 92 -2.18 -0.29 14.33
C GLY A 92 -3.34 -1.25 14.03
N LYS A 93 -3.95 -1.19 12.83
CA LYS A 93 -5.04 -2.13 12.45
C LYS A 93 -4.58 -3.37 11.69
N GLY A 94 -3.31 -3.44 11.27
CA GLY A 94 -2.75 -4.62 10.60
C GLY A 94 -3.34 -4.95 9.22
N PHE A 95 -3.98 -3.98 8.53
CA PHE A 95 -4.64 -4.22 7.23
C PHE A 95 -3.67 -4.78 6.17
N TYR A 96 -2.47 -4.21 6.07
CA TYR A 96 -1.47 -4.65 5.09
C TYR A 96 -0.87 -6.01 5.47
N ASP A 97 -0.60 -6.23 6.75
CA ASP A 97 -0.07 -7.50 7.25
C ASP A 97 -1.06 -8.64 6.99
N THR A 98 -2.35 -8.41 7.28
CA THR A 98 -3.44 -9.35 6.97
C THR A 98 -3.64 -9.54 5.46
N PHE A 99 -3.47 -8.49 4.65
CA PHE A 99 -3.55 -8.59 3.19
C PHE A 99 -2.44 -9.48 2.61
N PHE A 100 -1.20 -9.31 3.05
CA PHE A 100 -0.07 -10.11 2.56
C PHE A 100 -0.12 -11.56 3.08
N GLU A 101 -0.62 -11.79 4.29
CA GLU A 101 -0.92 -13.15 4.78
C GLU A 101 -1.95 -13.85 3.87
N ARG A 102 -3.02 -13.14 3.47
CA ARG A 102 -3.99 -13.67 2.50
C ARG A 102 -3.36 -13.90 1.12
N TYR A 103 -2.54 -12.96 0.66
CA TYR A 103 -1.85 -13.04 -0.62
C TYR A 103 -1.00 -14.32 -0.70
N SER A 104 -0.14 -14.55 0.29
CA SER A 104 0.76 -15.71 0.33
C SER A 104 0.04 -17.06 0.46
N ARG A 105 -1.17 -17.08 1.02
CA ARG A 105 -2.02 -18.27 1.08
C ARG A 105 -2.73 -18.58 -0.23
N GLN A 106 -3.06 -17.57 -1.04
CA GLN A 106 -3.85 -17.73 -2.26
C GLN A 106 -3.02 -17.79 -3.53
N LEU A 107 -1.88 -17.10 -3.57
CA LEU A 107 -1.05 -16.94 -4.76
C LEU A 107 0.38 -17.39 -4.48
N ALA A 108 1.02 -17.95 -5.51
CA ALA A 108 2.44 -18.27 -5.44
C ALA A 108 3.27 -16.98 -5.64
N GLY A 109 4.26 -16.77 -4.77
CA GLY A 109 5.13 -15.59 -4.81
C GLY A 109 4.68 -14.44 -3.92
N LYS A 110 5.50 -13.38 -3.86
CA LYS A 110 5.24 -12.13 -3.13
C LYS A 110 5.39 -10.97 -4.11
N PRO A 111 4.48 -9.97 -4.13
CA PRO A 111 4.73 -8.74 -4.88
C PRO A 111 5.96 -8.03 -4.31
N HIS A 112 6.65 -7.26 -5.14
CA HIS A 112 7.68 -6.36 -4.62
C HIS A 112 7.02 -5.22 -3.82
N THR A 113 7.55 -4.93 -2.64
CA THR A 113 6.97 -3.94 -1.72
C THR A 113 7.88 -2.74 -1.60
N ILE A 114 7.31 -1.55 -1.87
CA ILE A 114 8.02 -0.28 -1.75
C ILE A 114 7.27 0.64 -0.80
N ALA A 115 7.96 1.20 0.18
CA ALA A 115 7.46 2.29 1.00
C ALA A 115 7.93 3.63 0.44
N LEU A 116 7.02 4.60 0.39
CA LEU A 116 7.36 6.00 0.14
C LEU A 116 7.30 6.73 1.48
N ALA A 117 8.44 7.25 1.93
CA ALA A 117 8.61 7.82 3.25
C ALA A 117 9.13 9.26 3.18
N PHE A 118 8.64 10.12 4.06
CA PHE A 118 9.37 11.34 4.44
C PHE A 118 10.60 10.97 5.27
N GLN A 119 11.62 11.83 5.31
CA GLN A 119 12.81 11.59 6.14
C GLN A 119 12.44 11.46 7.63
N GLU A 120 11.44 12.21 8.07
CA GLU A 120 10.90 12.19 9.42
C GLU A 120 10.19 10.88 9.79
N GLN A 121 9.89 10.04 8.80
CA GLN A 121 9.33 8.70 9.02
C GLN A 121 10.42 7.63 9.13
N LEU A 122 11.69 7.97 8.96
CA LEU A 122 12.79 7.03 9.19
C LEU A 122 13.11 6.94 10.68
N CYS A 123 13.09 5.71 11.20
CA CYS A 123 13.32 5.37 12.60
C CYS A 123 14.63 4.57 12.74
N GLU A 124 15.30 4.68 13.88
CA GLU A 124 16.48 3.86 14.18
C GLU A 124 16.14 2.36 14.26
N SER A 125 15.00 2.05 14.86
CA SER A 125 14.47 0.70 14.98
C SER A 125 12.97 0.73 15.22
N ILE A 126 12.24 -0.21 14.64
CA ILE A 126 10.81 -0.40 14.88
C ILE A 126 10.59 -1.74 15.61
N PRO A 127 9.83 -1.75 16.73
CA PRO A 127 9.42 -2.99 17.35
C PRO A 127 8.49 -3.77 16.42
N VAL A 128 8.80 -5.03 16.19
CA VAL A 128 8.02 -5.93 15.32
C VAL A 128 7.60 -7.21 16.03
N THR A 129 6.61 -7.86 15.46
CA THR A 129 6.09 -9.17 15.82
C THR A 129 6.29 -10.15 14.66
N GLU A 130 6.08 -11.45 14.90
CA GLU A 130 6.18 -12.49 13.87
C GLU A 130 5.15 -12.37 12.73
N HIS A 131 4.15 -11.50 12.89
CA HIS A 131 3.09 -11.28 11.89
C HIS A 131 3.33 -10.03 11.04
N ASP A 132 4.30 -9.18 11.40
CA ASP A 132 4.59 -7.97 10.66
C ASP A 132 5.35 -8.28 9.38
N ILE A 133 4.93 -7.69 8.27
CA ILE A 133 5.53 -7.91 6.96
C ILE A 133 6.62 -6.87 6.70
N GLU A 134 7.82 -7.37 6.41
CA GLU A 134 8.96 -6.57 5.97
C GLU A 134 8.74 -6.00 4.55
N ILE A 135 9.15 -4.74 4.39
CA ILE A 135 9.15 -4.00 3.13
C ILE A 135 10.49 -4.21 2.43
N ASP A 136 10.46 -4.50 1.14
CA ASP A 136 11.67 -4.83 0.37
C ASP A 136 12.52 -3.57 0.05
N GLU A 137 11.87 -2.41 -0.12
CA GLU A 137 12.55 -1.14 -0.43
C GLU A 137 11.83 0.06 0.21
N ILE A 138 12.62 1.01 0.73
CA ILE A 138 12.12 2.27 1.30
C ILE A 138 12.74 3.42 0.51
N LEU A 139 11.88 4.21 -0.14
CA LEU A 139 12.27 5.41 -0.87
C LEU A 139 11.94 6.64 -0.02
N CYS A 140 12.91 7.51 0.19
CA CYS A 140 12.72 8.81 0.83
C CYS A 140 13.40 9.91 0.03
N ALA A 141 12.89 11.15 0.14
CA ALA A 141 13.53 12.29 -0.49
C ALA A 141 14.81 12.64 0.29
N GLY A 142 15.97 12.47 -0.32
CA GLY A 142 17.29 12.77 0.25
C GLY A 142 18.39 12.50 -0.78
N ASP A 143 19.59 13.01 -0.54
CA ASP A 143 20.74 12.64 -1.36
C ASP A 143 20.90 11.11 -1.33
N HIS A 144 21.08 10.52 -2.50
CA HIS A 144 21.24 9.07 -2.71
C HIS A 144 22.52 8.58 -2.02
N GLU A 145 22.51 8.47 -0.68
CA GLU A 145 23.41 7.57 0.03
C GLU A 145 22.65 6.25 0.13
N ASP A 146 23.02 5.32 -0.73
CA ASP A 146 22.50 3.96 -0.72
C ASP A 146 22.48 3.43 0.72
N MET A 147 21.30 3.30 1.32
CA MET A 147 21.10 2.69 2.64
C MET A 147 21.30 1.15 2.58
N LYS A 148 22.32 0.72 1.86
CA LYS A 148 22.83 -0.66 1.80
C LYS A 148 24.34 -0.61 1.94
N ASN A 149 24.81 -0.60 3.18
CA ASN A 149 26.12 -1.14 3.54
C ASN A 149 25.94 -2.57 4.03
#